data_AF-A0A0W0SGX4-F1
#
_entry.id   AF-A0A0W0SGX4-F1
#
_cell.length_a   1.000
_cell.length_b   1.000
_cell.length_c   1.000
_cell.angle_alpha   90.00
_cell.angle_beta   90.00
_cell.angle_gamma   90.00
#
_symmetry.space_group_name_H-M   'P 1'
#
loop_
_entity.id
_entity.type
_entity.pdbx_description
1 polymer ?
#
loop_
_entity_poly.entity_id
_entity_poly.type
_entity_poly.pdbx_seq_one_letter_code
_entity_poly.pdbx_strand_id
1 'polypeptide(L)'
;MLDLIRLWEKTLSQHTSTDQLSRSYATDTKQAAINFDTNTTQSSFEFKKSPKVIFVKNSSTLEPADFYDDLPEINLSQEEEDARLKVVAEQKIKNPRFYDGKQMVITAVTYNESTNTLYLEAKKVPYSFIVALGNKKFPEYSTLYQHNFFKTGVLSPLVTRNGMSMLLQRAALGLYSVPGGFLEAHDEEKRLNFYNGNNLVVETAATELEEELVGIKGTNKLRFNFSKPQITSISFRKTGTNPIGTVEFVAPSYADCHSSYLQQVFLSNQAKDACEHTTQHELIPLDSQERNTLLEKLLTGPVKLPGASLYLPVALSLTRLENQASMMALPRAIPNSSSIAWPLSIFTAKPMKSLPTPKVELDSEADDEVRIERFDLIS
;
A
#
# COMPACT_ATOMS: atom_id res chain seq x y z
N MET A 1 10.22 10.82 14.73
CA MET A 1 9.80 10.45 13.36
C MET A 1 9.93 8.94 13.22
N LEU A 2 9.05 8.30 12.47
CA LEU A 2 9.04 6.85 12.25
C LEU A 2 9.56 6.54 10.85
N ASP A 3 10.59 5.71 10.75
CA ASP A 3 11.07 5.15 9.48
C ASP A 3 10.22 3.92 9.14
N LEU A 4 9.32 4.06 8.16
CA LEU A 4 8.33 3.04 7.85
C LEU A 4 8.91 1.86 7.08
N ILE A 5 9.96 2.08 6.26
CA ILE A 5 10.65 0.98 5.57
C ILE A 5 11.35 0.10 6.59
N ARG A 6 12.10 0.70 7.52
CA ARG A 6 12.80 -0.06 8.56
C ARG A 6 11.83 -0.79 9.50
N LEU A 7 10.67 -0.19 9.81
CA LEU A 7 9.62 -0.87 10.58
C LEU A 7 9.07 -2.08 9.81
N TRP A 8 8.79 -1.92 8.52
CA TRP A 8 8.34 -3.01 7.66
C TRP A 8 9.35 -4.15 7.58
N GLU A 9 10.64 -3.86 7.38
CA GLU A 9 11.69 -4.88 7.33
C GLU A 9 11.77 -5.71 8.61
N LYS A 10 11.65 -5.07 9.78
CA LYS A 10 11.65 -5.78 11.07
C LYS A 10 10.46 -6.74 11.21
N THR A 11 9.31 -6.39 10.63
CA THR A 11 8.12 -7.25 10.68
C THR A 11 8.28 -8.49 9.80
N LEU A 12 9.02 -8.41 8.69
CA LEU A 12 9.32 -9.57 7.85
C LEU A 12 10.16 -10.63 8.58
N SER A 13 11.09 -10.21 9.45
CA SER A 13 11.97 -11.14 10.17
C SER A 13 11.29 -11.93 11.29
N GLN A 14 10.08 -11.53 11.72
CA GLN A 14 9.38 -12.10 12.88
C GLN A 14 8.33 -13.16 12.53
N HIS A 15 7.95 -13.31 11.27
CA HIS A 15 6.86 -14.18 10.85
C HIS A 15 7.32 -15.29 9.90
N THR A 16 7.89 -16.36 10.47
CA THR A 16 8.27 -17.59 9.73
C THR A 16 7.38 -18.80 10.01
N SER A 17 6.30 -18.69 10.78
CA SER A 17 5.30 -19.78 10.84
C SER A 17 3.89 -19.26 11.10
N THR A 18 2.98 -19.56 10.18
CA THR A 18 1.55 -19.60 10.47
C THR A 18 0.93 -20.66 9.58
N ASP A 19 0.26 -21.62 10.22
CA ASP A 19 -0.54 -22.65 9.55
C ASP A 19 -1.55 -21.98 8.62
N GLN A 20 -1.44 -22.27 7.32
CA GLN A 20 -2.41 -21.81 6.34
C GLN A 20 -3.68 -22.65 6.50
N LEU A 21 -4.81 -21.98 6.81
CA LEU A 21 -6.12 -22.60 6.68
C LEU A 21 -6.29 -23.12 5.24
N SER A 22 -6.59 -24.41 5.10
CA SER A 22 -6.81 -25.03 3.78
C SER A 22 -8.03 -24.40 3.11
N ARG A 23 -7.79 -23.51 2.14
CA ARG A 23 -8.81 -22.91 1.28
C ARG A 23 -8.51 -23.21 -0.16
N SER A 24 -9.56 -23.32 -0.97
CA SER A 24 -9.43 -23.32 -2.42
C SER A 24 -9.54 -21.91 -2.98
N TYR A 25 -8.77 -21.64 -4.03
CA TYR A 25 -9.01 -20.48 -4.87
C TYR A 25 -10.28 -20.69 -5.68
N ALA A 26 -10.90 -19.59 -6.13
CA ALA A 26 -12.01 -19.66 -7.09
C ALA A 26 -11.60 -20.48 -8.33
N THR A 27 -12.54 -21.25 -8.89
CA THR A 27 -12.31 -22.27 -9.94
C THR A 27 -11.57 -21.79 -11.18
N ASP A 28 -11.64 -20.50 -11.50
CA ASP A 28 -11.00 -19.89 -12.68
C ASP A 28 -9.70 -19.12 -12.37
N THR A 29 -9.15 -19.31 -11.17
CA THR A 29 -7.94 -18.60 -10.75
C THR A 29 -6.72 -19.12 -11.50
N LYS A 30 -6.03 -18.23 -12.22
CA LYS A 30 -4.80 -18.55 -12.95
C LYS A 30 -3.65 -18.89 -11.98
N GLN A 31 -2.80 -19.86 -12.35
CA GLN A 31 -1.63 -20.24 -11.55
C GLN A 31 -0.70 -19.06 -11.22
N ALA A 32 -0.54 -18.11 -12.15
CA ALA A 32 0.27 -16.92 -11.91
C ALA A 32 -0.31 -16.04 -10.77
N ALA A 33 -1.63 -16.01 -10.61
CA ALA A 33 -2.31 -15.29 -9.54
C ALA A 33 -2.10 -15.98 -8.18
N ILE A 34 -2.14 -17.32 -8.17
CA ILE A 34 -1.82 -18.13 -6.99
C ILE A 34 -0.36 -17.88 -6.58
N ASN A 35 0.58 -17.94 -7.54
CA ASN A 35 2.00 -17.69 -7.30
C ASN A 35 2.26 -16.28 -6.78
N PHE A 36 1.50 -15.29 -7.26
CA PHE A 36 1.57 -13.92 -6.74
C PHE A 36 1.21 -13.90 -5.26
N ASP A 37 0.07 -14.45 -4.88
CA ASP A 37 -0.38 -14.44 -3.48
C ASP A 37 0.56 -15.22 -2.55
N THR A 38 1.04 -16.38 -2.98
CA THR A 38 1.93 -17.24 -2.17
C THR A 38 3.28 -16.58 -1.90
N ASN A 39 3.81 -15.82 -2.86
CA ASN A 39 5.16 -15.26 -2.77
C ASN A 39 5.16 -13.78 -2.37
N THR A 40 4.00 -13.17 -2.11
CA THR A 40 3.92 -11.74 -1.79
C THR A 40 3.82 -11.52 -0.29
N THR A 41 4.73 -10.68 0.19
CA THR A 41 4.70 -10.09 1.52
C THR A 41 4.27 -8.64 1.42
N GLN A 42 3.49 -8.19 2.40
CA GLN A 42 2.94 -6.86 2.45
C GLN A 42 2.86 -6.37 3.90
N SER A 43 2.95 -5.08 4.15
CA SER A 43 2.38 -4.52 5.38
C SER A 43 1.90 -3.13 5.10
N SER A 44 0.91 -2.69 5.84
CA SER A 44 0.37 -1.33 5.71
C SER A 44 0.46 -0.58 7.02
N PHE A 45 0.58 0.74 6.91
CA PHE A 45 0.53 1.67 8.01
C PHE A 45 -0.68 2.58 7.80
N GLU A 46 -1.59 2.52 8.76
CA GLU A 46 -2.89 3.19 8.67
C GLU A 46 -2.89 4.50 9.46
N PHE A 47 -3.26 5.59 8.80
CA PHE A 47 -3.32 6.93 9.37
C PHE A 47 -4.65 7.19 10.10
N LYS A 48 -4.65 8.03 11.14
CA LYS A 48 -5.90 8.50 11.78
C LYS A 48 -6.61 9.57 10.94
N LYS A 49 -5.82 10.44 10.33
CA LYS A 49 -6.24 11.53 9.46
C LYS A 49 -5.36 11.50 8.22
N SER A 50 -5.85 12.00 7.10
CA SER A 50 -5.07 12.02 5.87
C SER A 50 -3.77 12.82 6.06
N PRO A 51 -2.58 12.22 5.83
CA PRO A 51 -1.31 12.90 6.02
C PRO A 51 -1.04 13.90 4.89
N LYS A 52 -0.28 14.95 5.20
CA LYS A 52 0.42 15.72 4.16
C LYS A 52 1.52 14.84 3.59
N VAL A 53 1.61 14.70 2.27
CA VAL A 53 2.73 14.03 1.61
C VAL A 53 3.68 15.07 1.06
N ILE A 54 4.98 14.87 1.28
CA ILE A 54 6.04 15.72 0.73
C ILE A 54 7.12 14.82 0.15
N PHE A 55 7.38 14.97 -1.16
CA PHE A 55 8.55 14.37 -1.79
C PHE A 55 9.79 15.16 -1.38
N VAL A 56 10.85 14.45 -0.97
CA VAL A 56 12.11 15.04 -0.51
C VAL A 56 13.29 14.48 -1.27
N LYS A 57 14.34 15.29 -1.41
CA LYS A 57 15.59 14.90 -2.08
C LYS A 57 16.41 13.92 -1.23
N ASN A 58 16.33 14.10 0.09
CA ASN A 58 17.10 13.36 1.09
C ASN A 58 16.31 13.27 2.42
N SER A 59 16.24 12.06 2.98
CA SER A 59 15.56 11.75 4.24
C SER A 59 16.21 12.35 5.49
N SER A 60 17.49 12.71 5.45
CA SER A 60 18.21 13.33 6.56
C SER A 60 17.95 14.84 6.68
N THR A 61 17.84 15.55 5.55
CA THR A 61 17.60 17.00 5.52
C THR A 61 16.11 17.34 5.39
N LEU A 62 15.30 16.40 4.86
CA LEU A 62 13.89 16.59 4.54
C LEU A 62 13.64 17.78 3.59
N GLU A 63 14.64 18.11 2.76
CA GLU A 63 14.53 19.18 1.76
C GLU A 63 13.47 18.78 0.70
N PRO A 64 12.40 19.59 0.52
CA PRO A 64 11.36 19.28 -0.45
C PRO A 64 11.87 19.26 -1.91
N ALA A 65 11.24 18.41 -2.70
CA ALA A 65 11.29 18.45 -4.16
C ALA A 65 9.86 18.75 -4.64
N ASP A 66 9.66 19.94 -5.20
CA ASP A 66 8.33 20.38 -5.67
C ASP A 66 8.07 19.93 -7.11
N PHE A 67 9.15 19.71 -7.88
CA PHE A 67 9.11 19.25 -9.26
C PHE A 67 9.90 17.95 -9.45
N TYR A 68 9.52 17.15 -10.45
CA TYR A 68 10.24 15.93 -10.81
C TYR A 68 11.72 16.18 -11.13
N ASP A 69 12.02 17.29 -11.80
CA ASP A 69 13.39 17.60 -12.21
C ASP A 69 14.30 17.96 -11.01
N ASP A 70 13.72 18.34 -9.86
CA ASP A 70 14.42 18.59 -8.59
C ASP A 70 14.93 17.31 -7.92
N LEU A 71 14.38 16.15 -8.31
CA LEU A 71 14.75 14.87 -7.72
C LEU A 71 16.17 14.48 -8.13
N PRO A 72 16.99 13.98 -7.20
CA PRO A 72 18.30 13.45 -7.54
C PRO A 72 18.19 12.18 -8.38
N GLU A 73 19.17 11.96 -9.25
CA GLU A 73 19.29 10.77 -10.09
C GLU A 73 20.02 9.63 -9.36
N ILE A 74 19.85 8.40 -9.88
CA ILE A 74 20.71 7.28 -9.52
C ILE A 74 21.84 7.23 -10.54
N ASN A 75 23.08 7.41 -10.07
CA ASN A 75 24.25 7.30 -10.92
C ASN A 75 24.47 5.84 -11.29
N LEU A 76 24.45 5.54 -12.59
CA LEU A 76 24.77 4.23 -13.13
C LEU A 76 26.22 4.20 -13.61
N SER A 77 26.89 3.08 -13.39
CA SER A 77 28.12 2.76 -14.13
C SER A 77 27.82 2.56 -15.62
N GLN A 78 28.86 2.61 -16.46
CA GLN A 78 28.70 2.39 -17.90
C GLN A 78 28.06 1.03 -18.20
N GLU A 79 28.44 -0.03 -17.48
CA GLU A 79 27.92 -1.38 -17.69
C GLU A 79 26.44 -1.51 -17.31
N GLU A 80 26.02 -0.82 -16.23
CA GLU A 80 24.62 -0.74 -15.83
C GLU A 80 23.79 0.06 -16.83
N GLU A 81 24.33 1.16 -17.33
CA GLU A 81 23.69 1.98 -18.36
C GLU A 81 23.50 1.20 -19.66
N ASP A 82 24.52 0.45 -20.10
CA ASP A 82 24.43 -0.42 -21.28
C ASP A 82 23.39 -1.54 -21.08
N ALA A 83 23.32 -2.13 -19.89
CA ALA A 83 22.30 -3.13 -19.54
C ALA A 83 20.88 -2.54 -19.59
N ARG A 84 20.69 -1.31 -19.08
CA ARG A 84 19.42 -0.58 -19.15
C ARG A 84 19.01 -0.28 -20.58
N LEU A 85 19.95 0.19 -21.42
CA LEU A 85 19.67 0.51 -22.83
C LEU A 85 19.30 -0.73 -23.66
N LYS A 86 19.85 -1.91 -23.33
CA LYS A 86 19.40 -3.19 -23.94
C LYS A 86 17.92 -3.46 -23.66
N VAL A 87 17.45 -3.19 -22.43
CA VAL A 87 16.02 -3.31 -22.10
C VAL A 87 15.17 -2.37 -22.96
N VAL A 88 15.61 -1.13 -23.19
CA VAL A 88 14.90 -0.19 -24.07
C VAL A 88 14.82 -0.75 -25.50
N ALA A 89 15.91 -1.27 -26.03
CA ALA A 89 15.95 -1.87 -27.37
C ALA A 89 14.99 -3.07 -27.47
N GLU A 90 15.00 -3.98 -26.49
CA GLU A 90 14.10 -5.14 -26.42
C GLU A 90 12.61 -4.72 -26.37
N GLN A 91 12.28 -3.68 -25.60
CA GLN A 91 10.91 -3.17 -25.51
C GLN A 91 10.46 -2.51 -26.82
N LYS A 92 11.33 -1.76 -27.49
CA LYS A 92 11.03 -1.14 -28.80
C LYS A 92 10.78 -2.16 -29.91
N ILE A 93 11.42 -3.33 -29.84
CA ILE A 93 11.14 -4.45 -30.77
C ILE A 93 9.71 -4.96 -30.57
N LYS A 94 9.26 -5.10 -29.31
CA LYS A 94 7.91 -5.58 -28.97
C LYS A 94 6.83 -4.53 -29.22
N ASN A 95 7.14 -3.27 -28.97
CA ASN A 95 6.25 -2.13 -29.14
C ASN A 95 7.04 -0.94 -29.71
N PRO A 96 6.91 -0.64 -31.02
CA PRO A 96 7.61 0.50 -31.64
C PRO A 96 7.24 1.87 -31.04
N ARG A 97 6.10 1.97 -30.34
CA ARG A 97 5.65 3.17 -29.63
C ARG A 97 6.04 3.17 -28.15
N PHE A 98 6.95 2.29 -27.74
CA PHE A 98 7.42 2.23 -26.36
C PHE A 98 7.98 3.58 -25.91
N TYR A 99 7.44 4.07 -24.80
CA TYR A 99 7.86 5.28 -24.11
C TYR A 99 8.62 4.90 -22.83
N ASP A 100 9.85 5.39 -22.68
CA ASP A 100 10.66 5.16 -21.49
C ASP A 100 10.29 6.23 -20.43
N GLY A 101 9.21 5.95 -19.70
CA GLY A 101 8.55 6.91 -18.81
C GLY A 101 9.44 7.57 -17.76
N LYS A 102 9.03 8.77 -17.32
CA LYS A 102 9.73 9.59 -16.32
C LYS A 102 9.28 9.18 -14.92
N GLN A 103 9.82 8.07 -14.46
CA GLN A 103 9.40 7.40 -13.25
C GLN A 103 10.23 7.82 -12.04
N MET A 104 9.79 7.44 -10.86
CA MET A 104 10.57 7.62 -9.63
C MET A 104 10.59 6.35 -8.80
N VAL A 105 11.65 6.20 -8.00
CA VAL A 105 11.74 5.16 -6.98
C VAL A 105 11.88 5.80 -5.61
N ILE A 106 11.23 5.19 -4.63
CA ILE A 106 11.29 5.59 -3.23
C ILE A 106 12.42 4.80 -2.55
N THR A 107 13.27 5.53 -1.83
CA THR A 107 14.42 4.97 -1.09
C THR A 107 14.25 5.10 0.43
N ALA A 108 13.41 6.03 0.90
CA ALA A 108 13.08 6.18 2.31
C ALA A 108 11.65 6.71 2.50
N VAL A 109 10.99 6.27 3.58
CA VAL A 109 9.66 6.78 3.97
C VAL A 109 9.68 7.13 5.46
N THR A 110 9.54 8.41 5.77
CA THR A 110 9.58 8.93 7.14
C THR A 110 8.26 9.59 7.51
N TYR A 111 7.60 9.11 8.57
CA TYR A 111 6.38 9.71 9.08
C TYR A 111 6.65 10.58 10.32
N ASN A 112 6.20 11.82 10.27
CA ASN A 112 6.17 12.75 11.40
C ASN A 112 4.73 12.88 11.90
N GLU A 113 4.43 12.25 13.04
CA GLU A 113 3.11 12.28 13.67
C GLU A 113 2.71 13.69 14.14
N SER A 114 3.65 14.46 14.70
CA SER A 114 3.37 15.78 15.27
C SER A 114 2.81 16.76 14.24
N THR A 115 3.27 16.65 13.00
CA THR A 115 2.82 17.47 11.86
C THR A 115 1.91 16.69 10.92
N ASN A 116 1.58 15.43 11.23
CA ASN A 116 0.85 14.51 10.35
C ASN A 116 1.40 14.54 8.90
N THR A 117 2.72 14.45 8.76
CA THR A 117 3.41 14.58 7.47
C THR A 117 4.20 13.31 7.14
N LEU A 118 4.04 12.83 5.91
CA LEU A 118 4.80 11.73 5.34
C LEU A 118 5.82 12.29 4.35
N TYR A 119 7.09 12.06 4.64
CA TYR A 119 8.21 12.42 3.77
C TYR A 119 8.65 11.20 2.97
N LEU A 120 8.69 11.35 1.65
CA LEU A 120 9.12 10.32 0.70
C LEU A 120 10.44 10.73 0.07
N GLU A 121 11.54 10.06 0.42
CA GLU A 121 12.78 10.25 -0.33
C GLU A 121 12.62 9.56 -1.68
N ALA A 122 12.70 10.34 -2.75
CA ALA A 122 12.52 9.86 -4.12
C ALA A 122 13.75 10.15 -4.97
N LYS A 123 14.06 9.22 -5.88
CA LYS A 123 15.06 9.39 -6.95
C LYS A 123 14.35 9.28 -8.30
N LYS A 124 14.69 10.17 -9.23
CA LYS A 124 14.17 10.10 -10.60
C LYS A 124 14.89 9.02 -11.39
N VAL A 125 14.15 8.22 -12.13
CA VAL A 125 14.66 7.10 -12.94
C VAL A 125 13.82 6.89 -14.19
N PRO A 126 14.38 6.42 -15.30
CA PRO A 126 13.58 5.99 -16.45
C PRO A 126 12.84 4.68 -16.12
N TYR A 127 11.69 4.44 -16.77
CA TYR A 127 10.95 3.17 -16.63
C TYR A 127 11.83 1.93 -16.91
N SER A 128 12.74 2.02 -17.87
CA SER A 128 13.71 0.97 -18.20
C SER A 128 14.63 0.59 -17.05
N PHE A 129 14.97 1.52 -16.15
CA PHE A 129 15.71 1.19 -14.92
C PHE A 129 14.89 0.24 -14.03
N ILE A 130 13.61 0.55 -13.84
CA ILE A 130 12.68 -0.28 -13.05
C ILE A 130 12.53 -1.68 -13.66
N VAL A 131 12.43 -1.76 -14.98
CA VAL A 131 12.32 -3.04 -15.71
C VAL A 131 13.63 -3.82 -15.62
N ALA A 132 14.78 -3.16 -15.79
CA ALA A 132 16.09 -3.79 -15.68
C ALA A 132 16.33 -4.36 -14.27
N LEU A 133 16.05 -3.56 -13.24
CA LEU A 133 16.19 -3.98 -11.83
C LEU A 133 15.26 -5.15 -11.50
N GLY A 134 13.97 -5.02 -11.84
CA GLY A 134 12.96 -6.03 -11.51
C GLY A 134 13.19 -7.37 -12.20
N ASN A 135 13.78 -7.35 -13.40
CA ASN A 135 14.12 -8.56 -14.17
C ASN A 135 15.57 -9.01 -13.99
N LYS A 136 16.31 -8.45 -13.01
CA LYS A 136 17.71 -8.77 -12.71
C LYS A 136 18.62 -8.72 -13.95
N LYS A 137 18.51 -7.63 -14.72
CA LYS A 137 19.26 -7.42 -15.97
C LYS A 137 20.55 -6.61 -15.80
N PHE A 138 20.73 -5.90 -14.69
CA PHE A 138 22.00 -5.27 -14.35
C PHE A 138 23.08 -6.32 -14.05
N PRO A 139 24.38 -5.98 -14.19
CA PRO A 139 25.48 -6.89 -13.86
C PRO A 139 25.33 -7.51 -12.45
N GLU A 140 25.67 -8.78 -12.28
CA GLU A 140 25.42 -9.52 -11.03
C GLU A 140 26.07 -8.89 -9.79
N TYR A 141 27.20 -8.18 -9.96
CA TYR A 141 27.93 -7.45 -8.92
C TYR A 141 27.42 -6.03 -8.69
N SER A 142 26.38 -5.60 -9.40
CA SER A 142 25.79 -4.27 -9.24
C SER A 142 25.33 -4.05 -7.80
N THR A 143 25.75 -2.92 -7.23
CA THR A 143 25.31 -2.51 -5.89
C THR A 143 23.84 -2.12 -5.85
N LEU A 144 23.20 -1.86 -7.01
CA LEU A 144 21.77 -1.57 -7.13
C LEU A 144 20.88 -2.66 -6.51
N TYR A 145 21.32 -3.93 -6.55
CA TYR A 145 20.59 -5.04 -5.95
C TYR A 145 20.64 -5.08 -4.42
N GLN A 146 21.53 -4.30 -3.80
CA GLN A 146 21.67 -4.19 -2.34
C GLN A 146 20.81 -3.07 -1.76
N HIS A 147 20.32 -2.17 -2.61
CA HIS A 147 19.48 -1.06 -2.21
C HIS A 147 18.00 -1.43 -2.17
N ASN A 148 17.28 -0.85 -1.20
CA ASN A 148 15.84 -0.95 -1.12
C ASN A 148 15.18 0.10 -2.01
N PHE A 149 14.91 -0.27 -3.25
CA PHE A 149 14.10 0.54 -4.16
C PHE A 149 12.65 0.09 -4.12
N PHE A 150 11.74 1.07 -4.11
CA PHE A 150 10.32 0.81 -4.25
C PHE A 150 9.76 1.63 -5.40
N LYS A 151 8.99 0.98 -6.29
CA LYS A 151 8.05 1.71 -7.15
C LYS A 151 6.99 2.36 -6.26
N THR A 152 6.38 3.46 -6.69
CA THR A 152 5.32 4.08 -5.91
C THR A 152 4.04 4.27 -6.72
N GLY A 153 2.92 3.87 -6.12
CA GLY A 153 1.59 3.89 -6.74
C GLY A 153 0.51 4.31 -5.75
N VAL A 154 -0.73 4.34 -6.23
CA VAL A 154 -1.92 4.58 -5.43
C VAL A 154 -3.02 3.61 -5.80
N LEU A 155 -3.75 3.16 -4.79
CA LEU A 155 -4.98 2.40 -4.86
C LEU A 155 -6.11 3.34 -4.46
N SER A 156 -7.06 3.56 -5.37
CA SER A 156 -8.11 4.56 -5.30
C SER A 156 -9.48 3.88 -5.20
N PRO A 157 -9.85 3.33 -4.04
CA PRO A 157 -11.18 2.76 -3.87
C PRO A 157 -12.27 3.84 -3.89
N LEU A 158 -13.46 3.49 -4.37
CA LEU A 158 -14.67 4.30 -4.21
C LEU A 158 -15.53 3.75 -3.10
N VAL A 159 -15.99 4.65 -2.22
CA VAL A 159 -16.96 4.35 -1.16
C VAL A 159 -18.31 4.92 -1.56
N THR A 160 -19.31 4.06 -1.72
CA THR A 160 -20.68 4.46 -2.06
C THR A 160 -21.45 4.93 -0.83
N ARG A 161 -22.55 5.65 -1.04
CA ARG A 161 -23.40 6.19 0.04
C ARG A 161 -23.92 5.14 1.02
N ASN A 162 -24.10 3.90 0.55
CA ASN A 162 -24.53 2.78 1.36
C ASN A 162 -23.37 1.99 1.99
N GLY A 163 -22.18 2.59 2.11
CA GLY A 163 -21.05 2.00 2.82
C GLY A 163 -20.43 0.79 2.12
N MET A 164 -20.40 0.79 0.78
CA MET A 164 -19.80 -0.30 0.00
C MET A 164 -18.60 0.21 -0.80
N SER A 165 -17.60 -0.65 -0.97
CA SER A 165 -16.55 -0.49 -1.97
C SER A 165 -16.62 -1.63 -2.99
N MET A 166 -15.99 -1.47 -4.14
CA MET A 166 -15.98 -2.48 -5.19
C MET A 166 -14.55 -2.88 -5.55
N LEU A 167 -14.29 -4.19 -5.60
CA LEU A 167 -13.10 -4.77 -6.20
C LEU A 167 -13.39 -5.13 -7.66
N LEU A 168 -12.43 -4.89 -8.53
CA LEU A 168 -12.48 -5.18 -9.95
C LEU A 168 -11.47 -6.28 -10.24
N GLN A 169 -11.86 -7.29 -11.02
CA GLN A 169 -10.91 -8.27 -11.50
C GLN A 169 -10.12 -7.70 -12.68
N ARG A 170 -8.79 -7.64 -12.54
CA ARG A 170 -7.89 -7.26 -13.63
C ARG A 170 -7.89 -8.35 -14.70
N ALA A 171 -8.01 -7.95 -15.96
CA ALA A 171 -7.90 -8.88 -17.10
C ALA A 171 -6.52 -9.56 -17.13
N ALA A 172 -5.49 -8.79 -16.78
CA ALA A 172 -4.14 -9.29 -16.55
C ALA A 172 -4.10 -10.12 -15.25
N LEU A 173 -3.67 -11.37 -15.36
CA LEU A 173 -3.51 -12.34 -14.26
C LEU A 173 -4.80 -12.74 -13.50
N GLY A 174 -5.91 -12.01 -13.62
CA GLY A 174 -7.17 -12.34 -12.93
C GLY A 174 -7.19 -11.95 -11.45
N LEU A 175 -6.28 -11.06 -11.03
CA LEU A 175 -6.19 -10.56 -9.65
C LEU A 175 -7.30 -9.52 -9.37
N TYR A 176 -7.84 -9.51 -8.16
CA TYR A 176 -8.76 -8.46 -7.72
C TYR A 176 -7.99 -7.28 -7.14
N SER A 177 -8.42 -6.07 -7.49
CA SER A 177 -7.87 -4.80 -7.00
C SER A 177 -8.97 -3.73 -7.00
N VAL A 178 -8.61 -2.51 -6.67
CA VAL A 178 -9.39 -1.30 -6.94
C VAL A 178 -8.69 -0.49 -8.04
N PRO A 179 -9.35 0.56 -8.60
CA PRO A 179 -8.67 1.47 -9.51
C PRO A 179 -7.36 1.99 -8.94
N GLY A 180 -6.34 2.16 -9.76
CA GLY A 180 -5.04 2.59 -9.26
C GLY A 180 -3.90 2.34 -10.23
N GLY A 181 -2.89 3.18 -10.10
CA GLY A 181 -1.71 3.16 -10.96
C GLY A 181 -0.47 3.71 -10.29
N PHE A 182 0.61 3.76 -11.06
CA PHE A 182 1.90 4.26 -10.60
C PHE A 182 1.96 5.78 -10.73
N LEU A 183 2.62 6.42 -9.77
CA LEU A 183 2.80 7.87 -9.81
C LEU A 183 3.79 8.23 -10.91
N GLU A 184 3.34 9.07 -11.84
CA GLU A 184 4.19 9.70 -12.84
C GLU A 184 3.74 11.17 -12.99
N ALA A 185 4.71 12.09 -12.94
CA ALA A 185 4.45 13.51 -13.04
C ALA A 185 4.24 13.90 -14.52
N HIS A 186 3.00 13.75 -14.98
CA HIS A 186 2.60 13.98 -16.37
C HIS A 186 2.13 15.40 -16.68
N ASP A 187 1.90 16.24 -15.66
CA ASP A 187 1.52 17.63 -15.87
C ASP A 187 2.65 18.41 -16.55
N GLU A 188 2.32 19.51 -17.23
CA GLU A 188 3.30 20.31 -17.99
C GLU A 188 4.47 20.78 -17.12
N GLU A 189 4.18 21.09 -15.86
CA GLU A 189 5.14 21.55 -14.87
C GLU A 189 5.83 20.39 -14.13
N LYS A 190 5.36 19.14 -14.30
CA LYS A 190 5.84 17.92 -13.62
C LYS A 190 5.89 18.06 -12.09
N ARG A 191 4.80 18.55 -11.50
CA ARG A 191 4.72 18.81 -10.07
C ARG A 191 4.61 17.53 -9.24
N LEU A 192 5.27 17.55 -8.10
CA LEU A 192 5.16 16.55 -7.05
C LEU A 192 4.30 17.08 -5.88
N ASN A 193 4.46 18.37 -5.56
CA ASN A 193 3.69 19.10 -4.55
C ASN A 193 2.98 20.30 -5.20
N PHE A 194 1.72 20.54 -4.86
CA PHE A 194 0.90 21.61 -5.45
C PHE A 194 0.62 22.73 -4.44
N TYR A 195 0.52 23.98 -4.91
CA TYR A 195 0.31 25.15 -4.05
C TYR A 195 -1.03 25.15 -3.30
N ASN A 196 -2.04 24.45 -3.82
CA ASN A 196 -3.35 24.29 -3.19
C ASN A 196 -3.35 23.23 -2.06
N GLY A 197 -2.18 22.66 -1.74
CA GLY A 197 -2.02 21.60 -0.74
C GLY A 197 -2.29 20.19 -1.27
N ASN A 198 -2.56 20.02 -2.57
CA ASN A 198 -2.58 18.70 -3.21
C ASN A 198 -1.15 18.20 -3.40
N ASN A 199 -1.03 16.93 -3.73
CA ASN A 199 0.23 16.27 -4.07
C ASN A 199 -0.05 15.24 -5.16
N LEU A 200 1.02 14.76 -5.81
CA LEU A 200 0.93 13.81 -6.91
C LEU A 200 0.10 12.56 -6.56
N VAL A 201 0.15 12.07 -5.31
CA VAL A 201 -0.65 10.89 -4.89
C VAL A 201 -2.14 11.16 -5.07
N VAL A 202 -2.63 12.33 -4.64
CA VAL A 202 -4.05 12.68 -4.69
C VAL A 202 -4.51 12.94 -6.12
N GLU A 203 -3.68 13.59 -6.94
CA GLU A 203 -3.97 13.83 -8.35
C GLU A 203 -3.99 12.51 -9.13
N THR A 204 -2.98 11.66 -8.97
CA THR A 204 -2.98 10.31 -9.57
C THR A 204 -4.21 9.54 -9.11
N ALA A 205 -4.57 9.59 -7.83
CA ALA A 205 -5.73 8.86 -7.35
C ALA A 205 -7.05 9.27 -8.02
N ALA A 206 -7.24 10.57 -8.24
CA ALA A 206 -8.40 11.10 -8.94
C ALA A 206 -8.37 10.71 -10.43
N THR A 207 -7.22 10.85 -11.09
CA THR A 207 -7.04 10.46 -12.50
C THR A 207 -7.36 8.97 -12.71
N GLU A 208 -6.86 8.07 -11.86
CA GLU A 208 -7.14 6.63 -11.99
C GLU A 208 -8.64 6.32 -11.85
N LEU A 209 -9.36 7.04 -10.98
CA LEU A 209 -10.82 6.91 -10.88
C LEU A 209 -11.53 7.35 -12.15
N GLU A 210 -11.09 8.46 -12.75
CA GLU A 210 -11.66 8.97 -14.00
C GLU A 210 -11.35 8.06 -15.19
N GLU A 211 -10.10 7.62 -15.31
CA GLU A 211 -9.63 6.84 -16.46
C GLU A 211 -10.08 5.37 -16.40
N GLU A 212 -10.24 4.79 -15.22
CA GLU A 212 -10.65 3.39 -15.09
C GLU A 212 -12.15 3.17 -14.89
N LEU A 213 -12.92 4.14 -14.36
CA LEU A 213 -14.33 3.86 -13.98
C LEU A 213 -15.33 5.00 -14.19
N VAL A 214 -15.02 6.20 -13.68
CA VAL A 214 -16.02 7.27 -13.53
C VAL A 214 -16.11 8.17 -14.77
N GLY A 215 -15.02 8.31 -15.52
CA GLY A 215 -14.96 9.17 -16.70
C GLY A 215 -15.65 8.58 -17.92
N ILE A 216 -15.91 9.44 -18.90
CA ILE A 216 -16.39 9.07 -20.22
C ILE A 216 -15.29 9.36 -21.23
N LYS A 217 -14.76 8.31 -21.87
CA LYS A 217 -13.67 8.38 -22.84
C LYS A 217 -13.92 9.43 -23.92
N GLY A 218 -12.91 10.28 -24.14
CA GLY A 218 -12.96 11.35 -25.15
C GLY A 218 -13.72 12.60 -24.71
N THR A 219 -14.12 12.69 -23.43
CA THR A 219 -14.80 13.86 -22.87
C THR A 219 -14.21 14.21 -21.49
N ASN A 220 -14.54 15.40 -20.99
CA ASN A 220 -14.27 15.81 -19.61
C ASN A 220 -15.45 15.55 -18.65
N LYS A 221 -16.40 14.69 -19.05
CA LYS A 221 -17.60 14.42 -18.27
C LYS A 221 -17.42 13.19 -17.39
N LEU A 222 -17.90 13.30 -16.17
CA LEU A 222 -18.01 12.21 -15.21
C LEU A 222 -19.41 11.61 -15.25
N ARG A 223 -19.50 10.30 -15.00
CA ARG A 223 -20.77 9.58 -14.84
C ARG A 223 -21.46 9.90 -13.52
N PHE A 224 -20.68 10.22 -12.48
CA PHE A 224 -21.14 10.71 -11.20
C PHE A 224 -20.01 11.49 -10.51
N ASN A 225 -20.37 12.36 -9.57
CA ASN A 225 -19.39 13.10 -8.79
C ASN A 225 -18.84 12.23 -7.65
N PHE A 226 -17.57 12.45 -7.32
CA PHE A 226 -16.92 11.86 -6.15
C PHE A 226 -16.13 12.93 -5.38
N SER A 227 -15.90 12.68 -4.09
CA SER A 227 -15.11 13.58 -3.24
C SER A 227 -13.64 13.54 -3.64
N LYS A 228 -12.88 14.58 -3.26
CA LYS A 228 -11.43 14.54 -3.35
C LYS A 228 -10.85 13.29 -2.63
N PRO A 229 -9.86 12.59 -3.20
CA PRO A 229 -9.21 11.46 -2.55
C PRO A 229 -8.58 11.81 -1.21
N GLN A 230 -8.69 10.90 -0.25
CA GLN A 230 -8.09 11.02 1.09
C GLN A 230 -7.16 9.85 1.35
N ILE A 231 -5.88 10.11 1.58
CA ILE A 231 -4.90 9.06 1.91
C ILE A 231 -5.22 8.50 3.30
N THR A 232 -5.49 7.19 3.40
CA THR A 232 -5.86 6.51 4.65
C THR A 232 -4.82 5.50 5.11
N SER A 233 -4.04 4.95 4.19
CA SER A 233 -2.89 4.11 4.54
C SER A 233 -1.79 4.17 3.48
N ILE A 234 -0.62 3.67 3.86
CA ILE A 234 0.50 3.40 2.95
C ILE A 234 0.92 1.94 3.13
N SER A 235 1.06 1.22 2.03
CA SER A 235 1.40 -0.20 2.01
C SER A 235 2.74 -0.43 1.35
N PHE A 236 3.56 -1.27 1.96
CA PHE A 236 4.82 -1.77 1.44
C PHE A 236 4.63 -3.22 1.01
N ARG A 237 5.02 -3.57 -0.21
CA ARG A 237 4.81 -4.89 -0.79
C ARG A 237 6.07 -5.37 -1.52
N LYS A 238 6.42 -6.64 -1.34
CA LYS A 238 7.51 -7.30 -2.06
C LYS A 238 7.11 -8.72 -2.45
N THR A 239 7.29 -9.04 -3.73
CA THR A 239 6.88 -10.34 -4.31
C THR A 239 8.12 -11.17 -4.64
N GLY A 240 8.27 -12.30 -3.97
CA GLY A 240 9.36 -13.26 -4.18
C GLY A 240 10.73 -12.63 -4.01
N THR A 241 11.68 -13.03 -4.86
CA THR A 241 13.05 -12.51 -4.88
C THR A 241 13.23 -11.28 -5.77
N ASN A 242 12.13 -10.57 -6.07
CA ASN A 242 12.19 -9.35 -6.88
C ASN A 242 13.01 -8.27 -6.14
N PRO A 243 14.06 -7.70 -6.75
CA PRO A 243 14.89 -6.69 -6.10
C PRO A 243 14.12 -5.41 -5.78
N ILE A 244 13.10 -5.07 -6.58
CA ILE A 244 12.31 -3.85 -6.39
C ILE A 244 10.97 -4.16 -5.70
N GLY A 245 10.69 -3.42 -4.62
CA GLY A 245 9.41 -3.46 -3.92
C GLY A 245 8.38 -2.50 -4.52
N THR A 246 7.22 -2.42 -3.89
CA THR A 246 6.18 -1.42 -4.20
C THR A 246 5.71 -0.73 -2.92
N VAL A 247 5.57 0.60 -2.98
CA VAL A 247 4.93 1.44 -1.96
C VAL A 247 3.66 2.02 -2.54
N GLU A 248 2.51 1.56 -2.06
CA GLU A 248 1.19 1.93 -2.58
C GLU A 248 0.40 2.69 -1.50
N PHE A 249 -0.08 3.88 -1.86
CA PHE A 249 -1.05 4.61 -1.04
C PHE A 249 -2.42 3.99 -1.19
N VAL A 250 -3.23 3.99 -0.13
CA VAL A 250 -4.67 3.76 -0.24
C VAL A 250 -5.35 5.12 -0.07
N ALA A 251 -6.04 5.58 -1.10
CA ALA A 251 -6.62 6.92 -1.18
C ALA A 251 -8.11 6.88 -1.60
N PRO A 252 -9.04 6.51 -0.70
CA PRO A 252 -10.47 6.50 -0.98
C PRO A 252 -11.05 7.84 -1.44
N SER A 253 -12.09 7.74 -2.26
CA SER A 253 -13.03 8.81 -2.56
C SER A 253 -14.46 8.37 -2.29
N TYR A 254 -15.32 9.28 -1.82
CA TYR A 254 -16.74 9.01 -1.61
C TYR A 254 -17.53 9.35 -2.88
N ALA A 255 -18.31 8.40 -3.38
CA ALA A 255 -19.21 8.59 -4.51
C ALA A 255 -20.63 8.89 -4.03
N ASP A 256 -21.27 9.90 -4.63
CA ASP A 256 -22.69 10.21 -4.37
C ASP A 256 -23.63 9.25 -5.13
N CYS A 257 -23.42 7.94 -4.98
CA CYS A 257 -24.21 6.90 -5.62
C CYS A 257 -24.43 5.69 -4.72
N HIS A 258 -25.39 4.85 -5.06
CA HIS A 258 -25.62 3.55 -4.43
C HIS A 258 -24.77 2.47 -5.12
N SER A 259 -24.37 1.42 -4.41
CA SER A 259 -23.55 0.33 -4.98
C SER A 259 -24.16 -0.36 -6.19
N SER A 260 -25.49 -0.41 -6.31
CA SER A 260 -26.18 -0.92 -7.51
C SER A 260 -25.91 -0.06 -8.76
N TYR A 261 -25.87 1.27 -8.60
CA TYR A 261 -25.50 2.16 -9.69
C TYR A 261 -24.02 2.04 -10.04
N LEU A 262 -23.15 1.90 -9.04
CA LEU A 262 -21.71 1.69 -9.26
C LEU A 262 -21.45 0.40 -10.07
N GLN A 263 -22.13 -0.70 -9.76
CA GLN A 263 -22.08 -1.94 -10.54
C GLN A 263 -22.57 -1.74 -11.97
N GLN A 264 -23.68 -1.04 -12.17
CA GLN A 264 -24.16 -0.70 -13.51
C GLN A 264 -23.12 0.13 -14.27
N VAL A 265 -22.47 1.08 -13.61
CA VAL A 265 -21.40 1.91 -14.20
C VAL A 265 -20.25 1.02 -14.66
N PHE A 266 -19.80 0.09 -13.82
CA PHE A 266 -18.74 -0.85 -14.18
C PHE A 266 -19.12 -1.82 -15.31
N LEU A 267 -20.32 -2.40 -15.28
CA LEU A 267 -20.77 -3.31 -16.33
C LEU A 267 -20.99 -2.61 -17.68
N SER A 268 -21.19 -1.30 -17.65
CA SER A 268 -21.30 -0.44 -18.84
C SER A 268 -20.12 0.53 -18.94
N ASN A 269 -18.92 0.12 -18.50
CA ASN A 269 -17.79 1.04 -18.33
C ASN A 269 -17.45 1.80 -19.63
N GLN A 270 -17.44 3.13 -19.53
CA GLN A 270 -17.14 4.05 -20.63
C GLN A 270 -15.80 4.77 -20.44
N ALA A 271 -15.08 4.43 -19.37
CA ALA A 271 -13.82 5.05 -19.04
C ALA A 271 -12.73 4.65 -20.04
N LYS A 272 -11.66 5.45 -20.08
CA LYS A 272 -10.57 5.34 -21.04
C LYS A 272 -9.95 3.93 -21.04
N ASP A 273 -9.76 3.39 -19.83
CA ASP A 273 -9.02 2.16 -19.53
C ASP A 273 -9.95 1.02 -19.07
N ALA A 274 -11.23 1.09 -19.47
CA ALA A 274 -12.22 0.05 -19.21
C ALA A 274 -11.78 -1.37 -19.60
N CYS A 275 -10.88 -1.51 -20.58
CA CYS A 275 -10.35 -2.79 -21.04
C CYS A 275 -9.34 -3.44 -20.10
N GLU A 276 -8.85 -2.76 -19.06
CA GLU A 276 -7.95 -3.35 -18.06
C GLU A 276 -8.64 -4.35 -17.14
N HIS A 277 -9.98 -4.32 -17.10
CA HIS A 277 -10.81 -5.13 -16.20
C HIS A 277 -11.65 -6.14 -16.98
N THR A 278 -11.95 -7.26 -16.34
CA THR A 278 -13.01 -8.16 -16.80
C THR A 278 -14.37 -7.62 -16.33
N THR A 279 -15.46 -8.33 -16.57
CA THR A 279 -16.78 -7.98 -16.00
C THR A 279 -16.96 -8.50 -14.56
N GLN A 280 -16.00 -9.26 -14.03
CA GLN A 280 -16.04 -9.81 -12.68
C GLN A 280 -15.68 -8.72 -11.66
N HIS A 281 -16.48 -8.64 -10.61
CA HIS A 281 -16.31 -7.68 -9.53
C HIS A 281 -16.81 -8.27 -8.21
N GLU A 282 -16.38 -7.68 -7.11
CA GLU A 282 -16.84 -8.06 -5.78
C GLU A 282 -17.17 -6.81 -4.97
N LEU A 283 -18.27 -6.86 -4.20
CA LEU A 283 -18.60 -5.77 -3.28
C LEU A 283 -18.06 -6.04 -1.88
N ILE A 284 -17.47 -5.01 -1.27
CA ILE A 284 -16.97 -5.03 0.10
C ILE A 284 -17.90 -4.17 0.96
N PRO A 285 -18.64 -4.76 1.92
CA PRO A 285 -19.34 -3.97 2.91
C PRO A 285 -18.36 -3.38 3.93
N LEU A 286 -18.52 -2.09 4.22
CA LEU A 286 -17.65 -1.35 5.14
C LEU A 286 -18.33 -1.06 6.48
N ASP A 287 -19.63 -1.31 6.62
CA ASP A 287 -20.36 -1.13 7.88
C ASP A 287 -19.88 -2.12 8.95
N SER A 288 -19.62 -1.62 10.17
CA SER A 288 -19.31 -2.45 11.34
C SER A 288 -20.36 -3.52 11.67
N GLN A 289 -21.64 -3.30 11.36
CA GLN A 289 -22.69 -4.30 11.62
C GLN A 289 -22.48 -5.56 10.77
N GLU A 290 -21.90 -5.41 9.58
CA GLU A 290 -21.59 -6.49 8.65
C GLU A 290 -20.13 -6.96 8.79
N ARG A 291 -19.43 -6.61 9.88
CA ARG A 291 -18.03 -7.00 10.08
C ARG A 291 -17.85 -8.51 10.05
N ASN A 292 -18.77 -9.28 10.62
CA ASN A 292 -18.70 -10.75 10.55
C ASN A 292 -18.83 -11.23 9.10
N THR A 293 -19.66 -10.59 8.29
CA THR A 293 -19.78 -10.86 6.85
C THR A 293 -18.51 -10.49 6.09
N LEU A 294 -17.87 -9.36 6.41
CA LEU A 294 -16.57 -8.99 5.83
C LEU A 294 -15.46 -9.98 6.21
N LEU A 295 -15.42 -10.39 7.48
CA LEU A 295 -14.48 -11.39 7.98
C LEU A 295 -14.75 -12.74 7.32
N GLU A 296 -16.01 -13.15 7.19
CA GLU A 296 -16.41 -14.35 6.46
C GLU A 296 -16.01 -14.27 4.99
N LYS A 297 -16.27 -13.15 4.32
CA LYS A 297 -16.01 -13.00 2.90
C LYS A 297 -14.54 -12.93 2.53
N LEU A 298 -13.75 -12.14 3.27
CA LEU A 298 -12.35 -11.90 2.94
C LEU A 298 -11.39 -12.80 3.73
N LEU A 299 -11.76 -13.18 4.95
CA LEU A 299 -10.81 -13.72 5.92
C LEU A 299 -11.11 -15.13 6.43
N THR A 300 -12.34 -15.67 6.37
CA THR A 300 -12.68 -17.00 6.92
C THR A 300 -13.52 -17.89 6.00
N GLY A 301 -13.95 -17.38 4.85
CA GLY A 301 -14.82 -18.07 3.90
C GLY A 301 -14.10 -19.18 3.13
N PRO A 302 -14.87 -20.09 2.49
CA PRO A 302 -14.31 -21.27 1.84
C PRO A 302 -13.56 -20.95 0.53
N VAL A 303 -13.83 -19.80 -0.09
CA VAL A 303 -13.28 -19.41 -1.39
C VAL A 303 -12.38 -18.18 -1.24
N LYS A 304 -11.17 -18.24 -1.80
CA LYS A 304 -10.22 -17.12 -1.83
C LYS A 304 -10.29 -16.36 -3.17
N LEU A 305 -10.46 -15.03 -3.09
CA LEU A 305 -10.24 -14.14 -4.24
C LEU A 305 -8.74 -13.93 -4.45
N PRO A 306 -8.21 -14.10 -5.68
CA PRO A 306 -6.80 -13.90 -5.96
C PRO A 306 -6.39 -12.43 -5.86
N GLY A 307 -5.17 -12.16 -5.37
CA GLY A 307 -4.65 -10.80 -5.20
C GLY A 307 -4.88 -10.23 -3.81
N ALA A 308 -4.87 -11.07 -2.78
CA ALA A 308 -5.08 -10.67 -1.39
C ALA A 308 -4.15 -9.52 -0.96
N SER A 309 -2.90 -9.53 -1.47
CA SER A 309 -1.93 -8.46 -1.22
C SER A 309 -2.23 -7.15 -1.98
N LEU A 310 -3.33 -7.03 -2.71
CA LEU A 310 -3.75 -5.79 -3.37
C LEU A 310 -5.00 -5.23 -2.68
N TYR A 311 -5.99 -6.07 -2.42
CA TYR A 311 -7.27 -5.62 -1.86
C TYR A 311 -7.36 -5.64 -0.34
N LEU A 312 -6.55 -6.42 0.39
CA LEU A 312 -6.66 -6.47 1.86
C LEU A 312 -6.25 -5.16 2.55
N PRO A 313 -5.16 -4.46 2.19
CA PRO A 313 -4.87 -3.13 2.75
C PRO A 313 -6.01 -2.15 2.52
N VAL A 314 -6.63 -2.22 1.34
CA VAL A 314 -7.81 -1.43 1.00
C VAL A 314 -8.96 -1.77 1.95
N ALA A 315 -9.37 -3.03 2.03
CA ALA A 315 -10.48 -3.45 2.89
C ALA A 315 -10.27 -3.06 4.36
N LEU A 316 -9.06 -3.29 4.90
CA LEU A 316 -8.73 -2.95 6.29
C LEU A 316 -8.75 -1.44 6.52
N SER A 317 -8.15 -0.68 5.61
CA SER A 317 -8.08 0.77 5.69
C SER A 317 -9.46 1.43 5.59
N LEU A 318 -10.32 0.95 4.68
CA LEU A 318 -11.67 1.49 4.50
C LEU A 318 -12.60 1.13 5.65
N THR A 319 -12.56 -0.12 6.11
CA THR A 319 -13.35 -0.55 7.27
C THR A 319 -12.97 0.27 8.50
N ARG A 320 -11.68 0.57 8.68
CA ARG A 320 -11.24 1.45 9.76
C ARG A 320 -11.76 2.87 9.57
N LEU A 321 -11.70 3.43 8.36
CA LEU A 321 -12.18 4.77 8.05
C LEU A 321 -13.67 4.93 8.42
N GLU A 322 -14.51 3.98 8.01
CA GLU A 322 -15.95 4.04 8.25
C GLU A 322 -16.32 3.79 9.72
N ASN A 323 -15.44 3.14 10.49
CA ASN A 323 -15.73 2.69 11.86
C ASN A 323 -14.77 3.26 12.92
N GLN A 324 -14.20 4.45 12.68
CA GLN A 324 -13.20 5.05 13.57
C GLN A 324 -13.66 5.19 15.03
N ALA A 325 -14.97 5.41 15.26
CA ALA A 325 -15.52 5.57 16.61
C ALA A 325 -15.67 4.24 17.38
N SER A 326 -15.79 3.11 16.68
CA SER A 326 -16.09 1.80 17.28
C SER A 326 -14.91 0.82 17.23
N MET A 327 -13.87 1.11 16.44
CA MET A 327 -12.71 0.23 16.30
C MET A 327 -11.54 0.60 17.22
N MET A 328 -11.09 -0.37 18.02
CA MET A 328 -9.79 -0.29 18.67
C MET A 328 -8.66 -0.30 17.64
N ALA A 329 -7.68 0.58 17.83
CA ALA A 329 -6.48 0.67 16.99
C ALA A 329 -5.49 -0.45 17.35
N LEU A 330 -5.77 -1.66 16.87
CA LEU A 330 -4.89 -2.83 17.04
C LEU A 330 -4.26 -3.25 15.72
N PRO A 331 -3.02 -3.78 15.74
CA PRO A 331 -2.43 -4.45 14.59
C PRO A 331 -3.34 -5.56 14.07
N ARG A 332 -3.42 -5.71 12.74
CA ARG A 332 -4.21 -6.78 12.11
C ARG A 332 -3.36 -7.56 11.15
N ALA A 333 -3.20 -8.85 11.39
CA ALA A 333 -2.58 -9.73 10.41
C ALA A 333 -3.43 -9.79 9.14
N ILE A 334 -2.78 -9.68 7.99
CA ILE A 334 -3.33 -9.91 6.67
C ILE A 334 -3.42 -11.43 6.51
N PRO A 335 -4.62 -12.02 6.38
CA PRO A 335 -4.75 -13.48 6.40
C PRO A 335 -4.02 -14.17 5.26
N ASN A 336 -3.55 -15.39 5.56
CA ASN A 336 -2.78 -16.24 4.63
C ASN A 336 -1.53 -15.53 4.07
N SER A 337 -0.97 -14.60 4.84
CA SER A 337 0.24 -13.86 4.53
C SER A 337 0.99 -13.56 5.83
N SER A 338 2.31 -13.42 5.77
CA SER A 338 3.18 -13.02 6.90
C SER A 338 3.12 -11.50 7.18
N SER A 339 1.98 -10.91 6.85
CA SER A 339 1.82 -9.49 6.54
C SER A 339 0.90 -8.84 7.56
N ILE A 340 1.10 -7.58 7.93
CA ILE A 340 0.31 -6.91 8.99
C ILE A 340 -0.10 -5.50 8.55
N ALA A 341 -1.32 -5.08 8.92
CA ALA A 341 -1.76 -3.69 8.92
C ALA A 341 -1.59 -3.10 10.33
N TRP A 342 -0.77 -2.04 10.42
CA TRP A 342 -0.40 -1.37 11.66
C TRP A 342 -1.07 -0.01 11.77
N PRO A 343 -1.96 0.19 12.76
CA PRO A 343 -2.37 1.54 13.12
C PRO A 343 -1.19 2.35 13.63
N LEU A 344 -0.81 3.45 12.95
CA LEU A 344 0.38 4.22 13.35
C LEU A 344 0.30 4.77 14.77
N SER A 345 -0.91 4.91 15.30
CA SER A 345 -1.20 5.34 16.65
C SER A 345 -0.67 4.43 17.76
N ILE A 346 -0.35 3.17 17.47
CA ILE A 346 0.18 2.25 18.49
C ILE A 346 1.65 2.53 18.80
N PHE A 347 2.41 3.05 17.82
CA PHE A 347 3.85 3.30 17.98
C PHE A 347 4.14 4.52 18.86
N THR A 348 3.08 5.25 19.23
CA THR A 348 3.15 6.58 19.86
C THR A 348 2.31 6.65 21.13
N ALA A 349 1.54 5.60 21.43
CA ALA A 349 0.81 5.47 22.67
C ALA A 349 1.81 5.41 23.84
N LYS A 350 1.87 6.48 24.65
CA LYS A 350 2.43 6.39 25.99
C LYS A 350 1.57 5.41 26.78
N PRO A 351 2.14 4.41 27.48
CA PRO A 351 1.34 3.49 28.28
C PRO A 351 0.50 4.30 29.28
N MET A 352 -0.82 4.08 29.29
CA MET A 352 -1.74 4.84 30.15
C MET A 352 -1.48 4.64 31.65
N LYS A 353 -0.67 3.63 32.02
CA LYS A 353 -0.14 3.44 33.36
C LYS A 353 1.36 3.20 33.26
N SER A 354 2.14 3.97 34.01
CA SER A 354 3.47 3.52 34.41
C SER A 354 3.31 2.15 35.08
N LEU A 355 4.07 1.16 34.62
CA LEU A 355 4.21 -0.08 35.39
C LEU A 355 4.60 0.32 36.81
N PRO A 356 3.98 -0.22 37.87
CA PRO A 356 4.44 0.00 39.22
C PRO A 356 5.91 -0.40 39.26
N THR A 357 6.79 0.57 39.46
CA THR A 357 8.16 0.25 39.85
C THR A 357 8.04 -0.59 41.11
N PRO A 358 8.65 -1.79 41.18
CA PRO A 358 8.70 -2.53 42.41
C PRO A 358 9.28 -1.58 43.47
N LYS A 359 8.49 -1.32 44.52
CA LYS A 359 9.00 -0.62 45.69
C LYS A 359 10.12 -1.50 46.19
N VAL A 360 11.35 -1.02 46.03
CA VAL A 360 12.43 -1.46 46.90
C VAL A 360 12.05 -0.88 48.25
N GLU A 361 11.39 -1.69 49.07
CA GLU A 361 11.26 -1.39 50.49
C GLU A 361 12.67 -1.42 51.05
N LEU A 362 13.18 -0.22 51.32
CA LEU A 362 14.37 -0.05 52.14
C LEU A 362 13.99 -0.50 53.55
N ASP A 363 14.78 -1.45 54.02
CA ASP A 363 14.75 -2.05 55.34
C ASP A 363 14.45 -1.01 56.44
N SER A 364 13.43 -1.28 57.23
CA SER A 364 13.42 -0.90 58.63
C SER A 364 12.96 -2.09 59.45
N GLU A 365 13.94 -2.71 60.10
CA GLU A 365 13.84 -3.78 61.08
C GLU A 365 12.77 -3.49 62.14
N ALA A 366 11.90 -4.45 62.39
CA ALA A 366 11.42 -4.80 63.73
C ALA A 366 10.80 -6.20 63.69
N ASP A 367 11.35 -7.07 64.53
CA ASP A 367 10.96 -8.46 64.81
C ASP A 367 9.44 -8.67 64.94
N ASP A 368 8.92 -9.70 64.27
CA ASP A 368 8.33 -10.83 64.99
C ASP A 368 8.11 -12.03 64.05
N GLU A 369 8.41 -13.21 64.59
CA GLU A 369 8.53 -14.49 63.91
C GLU A 369 7.21 -15.07 63.33
N VAL A 370 7.40 -16.07 62.46
CA VAL A 370 6.47 -17.17 62.07
C VAL A 370 5.50 -16.79 60.93
N ARG A 371 5.53 -17.36 59.72
CA ARG A 371 5.77 -18.75 59.27
C ARG A 371 6.04 -18.75 57.76
N ILE A 372 7.09 -19.47 57.37
CA ILE A 372 7.46 -19.75 55.98
C ILE A 372 6.59 -20.91 55.48
N GLU A 373 5.76 -20.67 54.47
CA GLU A 373 5.37 -21.71 53.52
C GLU A 373 5.91 -21.34 52.14
N ARG A 374 6.99 -22.01 51.77
CA ARG A 374 7.50 -22.09 50.40
C ARG A 374 6.45 -22.80 49.55
N PHE A 375 6.15 -22.27 48.38
CA PHE A 375 5.87 -23.12 47.23
C PHE A 375 6.60 -22.58 46.00
N ASP A 376 7.53 -23.41 45.54
CA ASP A 376 8.50 -23.19 44.47
C ASP A 376 7.84 -23.17 43.09
N LEU A 377 8.50 -22.42 42.21
CA LEU A 377 8.23 -22.29 40.78
C LEU A 377 8.77 -23.50 40.00
N ILE A 378 7.92 -23.98 39.09
CA ILE A 378 8.21 -24.71 37.83
C ILE A 378 8.33 -26.24 37.91
N SER A 379 7.35 -26.88 37.27
CA SER A 379 7.58 -27.86 36.19
C SER A 379 6.63 -27.57 35.05
#